data_AF-A0A6J4RH91-F1
#
_entry.id   AF-A0A6J4RH91-F1
#
_cell.length_a   1.000
_cell.length_b   1.000
_cell.length_c   1.000
_cell.angle_alpha   90.00
_cell.angle_beta   90.00
_cell.angle_gamma   90.00
#
_symmetry.space_group_name_H-M   'P 1'
#
loop_
_entity.id
_entity.type
_entity.pdbx_description
1 polymer ?
#
loop_
_entity_poly.entity_id
_entity_poly.type
_entity_poly.pdbx_seq_one_letter_code
_entity_poly.pdbx_strand_id
1 'polypeptide(L)'
;MSESRRTLPVPSEPLELRADTRALLEETPEDGMKTINDARFVADPLWEEWGDDLEEAGMPYENFLGIARSYAGELRLWVVGERIWEHCAAGLAGRVTRRLPELGCEQALASAGASR
;
A
#
# COMPACT_ATOMS: atom_id res chain seq x y z
N MET A 1 -23.40 -0.43 14.62
CA MET A 1 -22.46 -1.10 13.70
C MET A 1 -21.19 -0.30 13.75
N SER A 2 -20.25 -0.69 14.60
CA SER A 2 -19.01 0.08 14.78
C SER A 2 -18.10 -0.23 13.60
N GLU A 3 -18.04 0.68 12.63
CA GLU A 3 -16.95 0.73 11.65
C GLU A 3 -15.67 1.04 12.41
N SER A 4 -15.01 0.01 12.95
CA SER A 4 -13.63 0.12 13.38
C SER A 4 -12.80 0.29 12.11
N ARG A 5 -12.67 1.54 11.64
CA ARG A 5 -11.76 1.89 10.55
C ARG A 5 -10.37 1.43 10.96
N ARG A 6 -9.94 0.26 10.47
CA ARG A 6 -8.57 -0.23 10.64
C ARG A 6 -7.63 0.83 10.08
N THR A 7 -6.97 1.54 10.97
CA THR A 7 -5.99 2.56 10.61
C THR A 7 -4.65 1.86 10.63
N LEU A 8 -4.02 1.72 9.46
CA LEU A 8 -2.65 1.21 9.40
C LEU A 8 -1.72 2.27 10.01
N PRO A 9 -0.74 1.86 10.82
CA PRO A 9 0.23 2.79 11.37
C PRO A 9 1.05 3.41 10.24
N VAL A 10 1.48 4.66 10.41
CA VAL A 10 2.44 5.30 9.51
C VAL A 10 3.85 4.88 9.94
N PRO A 11 4.57 4.05 9.15
CA PRO A 11 5.92 3.65 9.50
C PRO A 11 6.90 4.81 9.31
N SER A 12 8.13 4.63 9.80
CA SER A 12 9.20 5.62 9.62
C SER A 12 9.48 5.86 8.14
N GLU A 13 9.91 7.08 7.79
CA GLU A 13 10.24 7.40 6.40
C GLU A 13 11.44 6.57 5.92
N PRO A 14 11.32 5.85 4.80
CA PRO A 14 12.43 5.12 4.21
C PRO A 14 13.35 6.08 3.44
N LEU A 15 14.15 6.86 4.20
CA LEU A 15 14.96 7.97 3.68
C LEU A 15 16.01 7.53 2.64
N GLU A 16 16.65 6.37 2.83
CA GLU A 16 17.63 5.85 1.87
C GLU A 16 16.98 5.51 0.53
N LEU A 17 15.88 4.76 0.56
CA LEU A 17 15.11 4.41 -0.65
C LEU A 17 14.60 5.65 -1.40
N ARG A 18 14.21 6.70 -0.66
CA ARG A 18 13.83 7.99 -1.24
C ARG A 18 15.02 8.65 -1.94
N ALA A 19 16.17 8.69 -1.29
CA ALA A 19 17.38 9.31 -1.83
C ALA A 19 17.86 8.56 -3.09
N ASP A 20 17.89 7.23 -3.05
CA ASP A 20 18.31 6.39 -4.19
C ASP A 20 17.37 6.57 -5.38
N THR A 21 16.06 6.57 -5.15
CA THR A 21 15.07 6.78 -6.22
C THR A 21 15.16 8.20 -6.80
N ARG A 22 15.46 9.19 -5.97
CA ARG A 22 15.68 10.57 -6.42
C ARG A 22 16.95 10.67 -7.27
N ALA A 23 18.06 10.10 -6.83
CA ALA A 23 19.30 10.06 -7.60
C ALA A 23 19.06 9.39 -8.96
N LEU A 24 18.34 8.27 -8.98
CA LEU A 24 17.99 7.58 -10.22
C LEU A 24 17.15 8.45 -11.17
N LEU A 25 16.20 9.24 -10.66
CA LEU A 25 15.44 10.21 -11.46
C LEU A 25 16.32 11.32 -12.05
N GLU A 26 17.39 11.72 -11.36
CA GLU A 26 18.31 12.77 -11.79
C GLU A 26 19.33 12.24 -12.82
N GLU A 27 19.80 11.00 -12.64
CA GLU A 27 20.77 10.34 -13.53
C GLU A 27 20.12 9.79 -14.81
N THR A 28 18.98 9.10 -14.64
CA THR A 28 18.25 8.39 -15.69
C THR A 28 16.74 8.51 -15.46
N PRO A 29 16.11 9.61 -15.91
CA PRO A 29 14.70 9.90 -15.64
C PRO A 29 13.75 8.76 -16.00
N GLU A 30 14.00 8.05 -17.10
CA GLU A 30 13.19 6.91 -17.55
C GLU A 30 13.22 5.76 -16.54
N ASP A 31 14.40 5.41 -16.02
CA ASP A 31 14.57 4.35 -15.03
C ASP A 31 14.02 4.76 -13.66
N GLY A 32 14.22 6.02 -13.26
CA GLY A 32 13.62 6.57 -12.04
C GLY A 32 12.09 6.52 -12.09
N MET A 33 11.50 6.93 -13.21
CA MET A 33 10.05 6.84 -13.41
C MET A 33 9.56 5.40 -13.47
N LYS A 34 10.33 4.48 -14.07
CA LYS A 34 10.01 3.05 -14.07
C LYS A 34 9.98 2.48 -12.66
N THR A 35 10.96 2.81 -11.82
CA THR A 35 11.02 2.41 -10.40
C THR A 35 9.81 2.94 -9.62
N ILE A 36 9.46 4.21 -9.81
CA ILE A 36 8.28 4.82 -9.17
C ILE A 36 6.98 4.14 -9.63
N ASN A 37 6.86 3.86 -10.93
CA ASN A 37 5.67 3.22 -11.48
C ASN A 37 5.52 1.76 -11.08
N ASP A 38 6.62 1.02 -10.85
CA ASP A 38 6.57 -0.34 -10.30
C ASP A 38 6.19 -0.33 -8.81
N ALA A 39 6.45 0.77 -8.11
CA ALA A 39 6.12 1.03 -6.70
C ALA A 39 6.71 0.04 -5.67
N ARG A 40 7.41 -1.01 -6.09
CA ARG A 40 7.99 -2.03 -5.19
C ARG A 40 8.94 -1.46 -4.16
N PHE A 41 9.78 -0.49 -4.54
CA PHE A 41 10.75 0.14 -3.65
C PHE A 41 10.13 0.73 -2.37
N VAL A 42 8.83 1.09 -2.40
CA VAL A 42 8.09 1.54 -1.23
C VAL A 42 7.06 0.52 -0.76
N ALA A 43 6.49 -0.28 -1.67
CA ALA A 43 5.49 -1.28 -1.33
C ALA A 43 6.08 -2.40 -0.47
N ASP A 44 7.29 -2.87 -0.78
CA ASP A 44 7.94 -3.96 -0.06
C ASP A 44 8.13 -3.65 1.44
N PRO A 45 8.79 -2.52 1.84
CA PRO A 45 8.93 -2.20 3.25
C PRO A 45 7.60 -1.88 3.94
N LEU A 46 6.62 -1.32 3.22
CA LEU A 46 5.29 -1.11 3.79
C LEU A 46 4.54 -2.43 4.01
N TRP A 47 4.79 -3.42 3.15
CA TRP A 47 4.22 -4.75 3.28
C TRP A 47 4.83 -5.53 4.45
N GLU A 48 6.11 -5.33 4.76
CA GLU A 48 6.72 -5.91 5.97
C GLU A 48 6.00 -5.44 7.25
N GLU A 49 5.50 -4.20 7.27
CA GLU A 49 4.83 -3.61 8.42
C GLU A 49 3.31 -3.85 8.43
N TRP A 50 2.66 -3.88 7.26
CA TRP A 50 1.20 -3.96 7.14
C TRP A 50 0.69 -5.33 6.67
N GLY A 51 1.57 -6.17 6.12
CA GLY A 51 1.23 -7.37 5.39
C GLY A 51 0.37 -8.33 6.18
N ASP A 52 0.78 -8.65 7.42
CA ASP A 52 0.04 -9.58 8.28
C ASP A 52 -1.41 -9.13 8.51
N ASP A 53 -1.61 -7.86 8.88
CA ASP A 53 -2.95 -7.28 9.10
C ASP A 53 -3.78 -7.24 7.82
N LEU A 54 -3.14 -6.97 6.68
CA LEU A 54 -3.78 -6.89 5.37
C LEU A 54 -4.16 -8.27 4.85
N GLU A 55 -3.30 -9.27 4.99
CA GLU A 55 -3.57 -10.65 4.62
C GLU A 55 -4.71 -11.24 5.46
N GLU A 56 -4.70 -11.02 6.79
CA GLU A 56 -5.81 -11.41 7.66
C GLU A 56 -7.12 -10.71 7.23
N ALA A 57 -7.00 -9.48 6.75
CA ALA A 57 -8.12 -8.70 6.21
C ALA A 57 -8.54 -9.12 4.78
N GLY A 58 -7.93 -10.14 4.18
CA GLY A 58 -8.25 -10.64 2.84
C GLY A 58 -7.63 -9.85 1.69
N MET A 59 -6.60 -9.03 1.96
CA MET A 59 -5.83 -8.35 0.93
C MET A 59 -4.50 -9.08 0.68
N PRO A 60 -4.31 -9.72 -0.49
CA PRO A 60 -3.01 -10.28 -0.87
C PRO A 60 -2.05 -9.18 -1.33
N TYR A 61 -0.74 -9.45 -1.22
CA TYR A 61 0.33 -8.54 -1.65
C TYR A 61 0.13 -7.99 -3.07
N GLU A 62 -0.29 -8.82 -4.03
CA GLU A 62 -0.45 -8.37 -5.42
C GLU A 62 -1.54 -7.31 -5.59
N ASN A 63 -2.62 -7.38 -4.78
CA ASN A 63 -3.65 -6.36 -4.78
C ASN A 63 -3.14 -5.07 -4.13
N PHE A 64 -2.41 -5.19 -3.02
CA PHE A 64 -1.74 -4.06 -2.38
C PHE A 64 -0.75 -3.36 -3.33
N LEU A 65 0.10 -4.13 -4.02
CA LEU A 65 1.04 -3.63 -5.01
C LEU A 65 0.32 -2.94 -6.17
N GLY A 66 -0.80 -3.48 -6.65
CA GLY A 66 -1.66 -2.82 -7.63
C GLY A 66 -2.16 -1.45 -7.16
N ILE A 67 -2.53 -1.33 -5.88
CA ILE A 67 -2.92 -0.05 -5.28
C ILE A 67 -1.73 0.91 -5.23
N ALA A 68 -0.56 0.45 -4.79
CA ALA A 68 0.66 1.25 -4.73
C ALA A 68 1.08 1.78 -6.12
N ARG A 69 1.03 0.93 -7.15
CA ARG A 69 1.28 1.31 -8.55
C ARG A 69 0.31 2.39 -9.04
N SER A 70 -0.98 2.26 -8.71
CA SER A 70 -1.98 3.30 -9.03
C SER A 70 -1.75 4.62 -8.28
N TYR A 71 -0.91 4.60 -7.24
CA TYR A 71 -0.53 5.74 -6.41
C TYR A 71 0.84 6.35 -6.79
N ALA A 72 1.47 5.88 -7.88
CA ALA A 72 2.80 6.28 -8.33
C ALA A 72 3.01 7.81 -8.45
N GLY A 73 2.00 8.57 -8.87
CA GLY A 73 2.09 10.04 -8.95
C GLY A 73 2.37 10.69 -7.59
N GLU A 74 1.83 10.13 -6.52
CA GLU A 74 1.98 10.64 -5.15
C GLU A 74 3.29 10.18 -4.52
N LEU A 75 3.74 8.97 -4.88
CA LEU A 75 5.09 8.49 -4.58
C LEU A 75 6.14 9.40 -5.22
N ARG A 76 5.93 9.82 -6.48
CA ARG A 76 6.81 10.78 -7.16
C ARG A 76 6.91 12.09 -6.39
N LEU A 77 5.78 12.67 -5.98
CA LEU A 77 5.76 13.92 -5.22
C LEU A 77 6.56 13.81 -3.91
N TRP A 78 6.46 12.66 -3.23
CA TRP A 78 7.27 12.39 -2.05
C TRP A 78 8.76 12.28 -2.37
N VAL A 79 9.14 11.51 -3.39
CA VAL A 79 10.53 11.36 -3.84
C VAL A 79 11.17 12.71 -4.16
N VAL A 80 10.47 13.58 -4.92
CA VAL A 80 10.98 14.91 -5.27
C VAL A 80 10.90 15.94 -4.14
N GLY A 81 10.25 15.60 -3.02
CA GLY A 81 10.14 16.45 -1.83
C GLY A 81 9.02 17.49 -1.89
N GLU A 82 8.08 17.34 -2.81
CA GLU A 82 6.85 18.15 -2.87
C GLU A 82 5.76 17.64 -1.90
N ARG A 83 5.91 16.41 -1.39
CA ARG A 83 5.02 15.79 -0.41
C ARG A 83 5.82 15.19 0.75
N ILE A 84 5.37 15.40 1.98
CA ILE A 84 5.97 14.76 3.16
C ILE A 84 5.53 13.30 3.28
N TRP A 85 6.39 12.46 3.85
CA TRP A 85 6.13 11.01 4.00
C TRP A 85 4.82 10.71 4.71
N GLU A 86 4.54 11.39 5.83
CA GLU A 86 3.33 11.17 6.63
C GLU A 86 2.04 11.31 5.80
N HIS A 87 1.95 12.33 4.96
CA HIS A 87 0.82 12.54 4.06
C HIS A 87 0.76 11.53 2.90
N CYS A 88 1.91 11.00 2.48
CA CYS A 88 2.00 10.00 1.41
C CYS A 88 1.58 8.62 1.94
N ALA A 89 2.19 8.17 3.03
CA ALA A 89 1.90 6.90 3.70
C ALA A 89 0.45 6.84 4.20
N ALA A 90 -0.06 7.87 4.87
CA ALA A 90 -1.46 7.91 5.28
C ALA A 90 -2.43 7.89 4.09
N GLY A 91 -2.05 8.52 2.97
CA GLY A 91 -2.82 8.52 1.74
C GLY A 91 -2.92 7.12 1.12
N LEU A 92 -1.81 6.37 1.10
CA LEU A 92 -1.78 4.99 0.64
C LEU A 92 -2.54 4.06 1.60
N ALA A 93 -2.30 4.17 2.90
CA ALA A 93 -3.00 3.41 3.94
C ALA A 93 -4.53 3.56 3.80
N GLY A 94 -5.03 4.78 3.64
CA GLY A 94 -6.46 5.00 3.44
C GLY A 94 -7.01 4.37 2.16
N ARG A 95 -6.22 4.34 1.06
CA ARG A 95 -6.63 3.69 -0.20
C ARG A 95 -6.69 2.18 -0.08
N VAL A 96 -5.77 1.61 0.69
CA VAL A 96 -5.68 0.21 1.04
C VAL A 96 -6.89 -0.19 1.90
N THR A 97 -7.12 0.51 3.02
CA THR A 97 -8.25 0.21 3.93
C THR A 97 -9.60 0.28 3.23
N ARG A 98 -9.81 1.25 2.32
CA ARG A 98 -11.08 1.36 1.55
C ARG A 98 -11.31 0.25 0.52
N ARG A 99 -10.27 -0.52 0.20
CA ARG A 99 -10.32 -1.64 -0.76
C ARG A 99 -10.21 -3.00 -0.08
N LEU A 100 -10.16 -3.03 1.25
CA LEU A 100 -10.29 -4.27 1.97
C LEU A 100 -11.65 -4.89 1.64
N PRO A 101 -11.71 -6.20 1.38
CA PRO A 101 -12.98 -6.88 1.26
C PRO A 101 -13.76 -6.72 2.57
N GLU A 102 -15.08 -6.55 2.46
CA GLU A 102 -15.95 -6.67 3.62
C GLU A 102 -15.83 -8.13 4.10
N LEU A 103 -15.04 -8.36 5.15
CA LEU A 103 -14.98 -9.65 5.82
C LEU A 103 -16.36 -9.94 6.42
N GLY A 104 -17.28 -10.49 5.62
CA GLY A 104 -18.68 -10.55 6.00
C GLY A 104 -19.67 -11.23 5.07
N CYS A 105 -19.28 -11.93 3.99
CA CYS A 105 -20.28 -12.65 3.17
C CYS A 105 -19.93 -14.06 2.69
N GLU A 106 -18.73 -14.61 2.92
CA GLU A 106 -18.41 -15.98 2.45
C GLU A 106 -18.40 -17.06 3.54
N GLN A 107 -18.24 -16.70 4.82
CA GLN A 107 -18.23 -17.73 5.90
C GLN A 107 -19.62 -18.13 6.42
N ALA A 108 -20.68 -17.35 6.13
CA ALA A 108 -22.05 -17.66 6.57
C ALA A 108 -22.81 -18.61 5.62
N LEU A 109 -22.34 -18.80 4.38
CA LEU A 109 -22.99 -19.69 3.41
C LEU A 109 -22.46 -21.12 3.45
N ALA A 110 -21.22 -21.34 3.92
CA ALA A 110 -20.62 -22.67 4.03
C ALA A 110 -21.17 -23.51 5.21
N SER A 111 -21.69 -22.87 6.26
CA SER A 111 -22.26 -23.55 7.44
C SER A 111 -23.75 -23.88 7.30
N ALA A 112 -24.44 -23.33 6.29
CA ALA A 112 -25.87 -23.58 6.04
C ALA A 112 -26.14 -24.79 5.13
N GLY A 113 -25.11 -25.44 4.57
CA GLY A 113 -25.26 -26.56 3.64
C GLY A 113 -25.18 -27.97 4.24
N ALA A 114 -24.75 -28.12 5.50
CA ALA A 114 -24.54 -29.42 6.14
C ALA A 114 -25.74 -29.84 7.00
N SER A 115 -26.91 -29.98 6.38
CA SER A 115 -28.05 -30.74 6.94
C SER A 115 -29.00 -31.11 5.81
N ARG A 116 -28.69 -32.19 5.10
CA ARG A 116 -29.66 -33.05 4.42
C ARG A 116 -29.17 -34.49 4.44
#